data_AF-A0A1I8I4C8-F1
#
_entry.id   AF-A0A1I8I4C8-F1
#
_cell.length_a   1.000
_cell.length_b   1.000
_cell.length_c   1.000
_cell.angle_alpha   90.00
_cell.angle_beta   90.00
_cell.angle_gamma   90.00
#
_symmetry.space_group_name_H-M   'P 1'
#
loop_
_entity.id
_entity.type
_entity.pdbx_description
1 polymer ?
#
loop_
_entity_poly.entity_id
_entity_poly.type
_entity_poly.pdbx_seq_one_letter_code
_entity_poly.pdbx_strand_id
1 'polypeptide(L)'
;LVHASLVSAVVSGGLSACGACLTLAAMAVNLWFRKVPYIRLSSPIVNTIIGLGCLLCHASCLIMTFNAYMGSQLGLCWSQLLCLITGYSCAFGGILAKTWRVHRIFTNKMRLTTIKDWHLCMVIAAILLMDAGLLLALGLLDSPALAVKRLSEQDMISDGAVVLHKLVVCQSSSEVLWKGLIIGMKAVFLLFGIFFAWETRTIHVEALNDSKVIGICVYNTTVMGLIGVVLEFALPIGSVDLRLVLLTCCINICSATTVLLVFGGKVGGQGVGC
;
A
#
# COMPACT_ATOMS: atom_id res chain seq x y z
N LEU A 1 -30.65 -3.62 1.43
CA LEU A 1 -29.33 -2.95 1.38
C LEU A 1 -28.35 -3.94 0.78
N VAL A 2 -27.52 -3.51 -0.17
CA VAL A 2 -26.51 -4.38 -0.79
C VAL A 2 -25.27 -4.38 0.08
N HIS A 3 -24.83 -5.57 0.50
CA HIS A 3 -23.62 -5.81 1.28
C HIS A 3 -22.77 -6.87 0.55
N ALA A 4 -21.49 -6.94 0.88
CA ALA A 4 -20.65 -8.03 0.42
C ALA A 4 -21.17 -9.38 0.94
N SER A 5 -21.06 -10.43 0.13
CA SER A 5 -21.35 -11.79 0.56
C SER A 5 -20.38 -12.27 1.63
N LEU A 6 -20.83 -13.21 2.47
CA LEU A 6 -19.97 -13.80 3.50
C LEU A 6 -18.71 -14.45 2.87
N VAL A 7 -18.85 -15.05 1.69
CA VAL A 7 -17.75 -15.70 0.97
C VAL A 7 -16.67 -14.68 0.59
N SER A 8 -17.04 -13.56 -0.03
CA SER A 8 -16.08 -12.53 -0.44
C SER A 8 -15.40 -11.89 0.78
N ALA A 9 -16.14 -11.73 1.89
CA ALA A 9 -15.62 -11.21 3.15
C ALA A 9 -14.60 -12.16 3.78
N VAL A 10 -14.90 -13.46 3.86
CA VAL A 10 -13.99 -14.48 4.42
C VAL A 10 -12.72 -14.61 3.59
N VAL A 11 -12.83 -14.61 2.26
CA VAL A 11 -11.66 -14.71 1.36
C VAL A 11 -10.76 -13.48 1.51
N SER A 12 -11.33 -12.27 1.38
CA SER A 12 -10.57 -11.02 1.41
C SER A 12 -9.98 -10.74 2.80
N GLY A 13 -10.78 -11.00 3.85
CA GLY A 13 -10.35 -10.85 5.24
C GLY A 13 -9.28 -11.85 5.64
N GLY A 14 -9.45 -13.13 5.27
CA GLY A 14 -8.49 -14.19 5.53
C GLY A 14 -7.14 -13.93 4.88
N LEU A 15 -7.12 -13.53 3.61
CA LEU A 15 -5.88 -13.17 2.91
C LEU A 15 -5.15 -12.01 3.60
N SER A 16 -5.89 -10.98 4.00
CA SER A 16 -5.34 -9.79 4.67
C SER A 16 -4.79 -10.12 6.07
N ALA A 17 -5.50 -10.97 6.83
CA ALA A 17 -5.05 -11.42 8.14
C ALA A 17 -3.78 -12.27 8.05
N CYS A 18 -3.72 -13.22 7.11
CA CYS A 18 -2.52 -14.02 6.85
C CYS A 18 -1.33 -13.13 6.46
N GLY A 19 -1.55 -12.15 5.58
CA GLY A 19 -0.52 -11.18 5.18
C GLY A 19 -0.02 -10.32 6.35
N ALA A 20 -0.93 -9.86 7.21
CA ALA A 20 -0.56 -9.12 8.42
C ALA A 20 0.29 -9.98 9.37
N CYS A 21 -0.10 -11.22 9.63
CA CYS A 21 0.66 -12.16 10.47
C CYS A 21 2.06 -12.42 9.90
N LEU A 22 2.18 -12.65 8.59
CA LEU A 22 3.46 -12.81 7.91
C LEU A 22 4.34 -11.57 8.06
N THR A 23 3.76 -10.38 7.90
CA THR A 23 4.47 -9.10 8.03
C THR A 23 4.98 -8.89 9.45
N LEU A 24 4.16 -9.17 10.47
CA LEU A 24 4.55 -9.10 11.88
C LEU A 24 5.69 -10.05 12.21
N ALA A 25 5.62 -11.30 11.73
CA ALA A 25 6.68 -12.28 11.91
C ALA A 25 8.00 -11.81 11.26
N ALA A 26 7.95 -11.32 10.02
CA ALA A 26 9.12 -10.81 9.31
C ALA A 26 9.75 -9.59 10.01
N MET A 27 8.92 -8.67 10.50
CA MET A 27 9.37 -7.53 11.29
C MET A 27 10.02 -7.95 12.60
N ALA A 28 9.43 -8.90 13.33
CA ALA A 28 9.98 -9.42 14.59
C ALA A 28 11.37 -10.03 14.40
N VAL A 29 11.54 -10.85 13.36
CA VAL A 29 12.84 -11.41 12.97
C VAL A 29 13.86 -10.31 12.66
N ASN A 30 13.46 -9.29 11.87
CA ASN A 30 14.34 -8.17 11.53
C ASN A 30 14.78 -7.36 12.78
N LEU A 31 13.89 -7.18 13.75
CA LEU A 31 14.20 -6.48 15.00
C LEU A 31 15.12 -7.32 15.92
N TRP A 32 14.92 -8.63 15.97
CA TRP A 32 15.75 -9.52 16.79
C TRP A 32 17.19 -9.58 16.24
N PHE A 33 17.36 -9.81 14.94
CA PHE A 33 18.68 -9.97 14.32
C PHE A 33 19.31 -8.64 13.84
N ARG A 34 18.78 -7.48 14.27
CA ARG A 34 19.26 -6.14 13.86
C ARG A 34 20.75 -5.85 14.08
N LYS A 35 21.40 -6.57 15.00
CA LYS A 35 22.83 -6.38 15.34
C LYS A 35 23.78 -7.13 14.39
N VAL A 36 23.27 -8.06 13.58
CA VAL A 36 24.08 -8.83 12.62
C VAL A 36 24.57 -7.91 11.49
N PRO A 37 25.86 -7.94 11.12
CA PRO A 37 26.46 -6.98 10.16
C PRO A 37 25.75 -6.96 8.79
N TYR A 38 25.32 -8.12 8.29
CA TYR A 38 24.58 -8.23 7.03
C TYR A 38 23.24 -7.44 7.07
N ILE A 39 22.48 -7.56 8.16
CA ILE A 39 21.20 -6.86 8.35
C ILE A 39 21.42 -5.36 8.58
N ARG A 40 22.51 -4.99 9.27
CA ARG A 40 22.88 -3.60 9.54
C ARG A 40 23.18 -2.81 8.25
N LEU A 41 23.75 -3.47 7.23
CA LEU A 41 24.09 -2.82 5.95
C LEU A 41 22.84 -2.38 5.15
N SER A 42 21.73 -3.10 5.31
CA SER A 42 20.45 -2.86 4.62
C SER A 42 19.57 -1.78 5.28
N SER A 43 20.09 -0.98 6.23
CA SER A 43 19.34 0.05 6.96
C SER A 43 18.09 -0.51 7.68
N PRO A 44 18.26 -1.20 8.82
CA PRO A 44 17.20 -1.97 9.48
C PRO A 44 16.00 -1.11 9.91
N ILE A 45 16.22 0.16 10.26
CA ILE A 45 15.14 1.11 10.62
C ILE A 45 14.19 1.32 9.43
N VAL A 46 14.74 1.53 8.23
CA VAL A 46 13.94 1.75 7.02
C VAL A 46 13.17 0.48 6.64
N ASN A 47 13.78 -0.71 6.79
CA ASN A 47 13.07 -1.98 6.59
C ASN A 47 11.88 -2.12 7.55
N THR A 48 12.03 -1.75 8.81
CA THR A 48 10.93 -1.76 9.78
C THR A 48 9.82 -0.77 9.39
N ILE A 49 10.16 0.42 8.89
CA ILE A 49 9.16 1.39 8.38
C ILE A 49 8.42 0.81 7.17
N ILE A 50 9.11 0.14 6.25
CA ILE A 50 8.47 -0.53 5.10
C ILE A 50 7.50 -1.60 5.58
N GLY A 51 7.93 -2.44 6.53
CA GLY A 51 7.08 -3.47 7.14
C GLY A 51 5.84 -2.87 7.83
N LEU A 52 6.00 -1.78 8.57
CA LEU A 52 4.89 -1.06 9.19
C LEU A 52 3.92 -0.51 8.12
N GLY A 53 4.43 -0.01 7.01
CA GLY A 53 3.63 0.42 5.87
C GLY A 53 2.79 -0.71 5.29
N CYS A 54 3.39 -1.88 5.02
CA CYS A 54 2.67 -3.06 4.55
C CYS A 54 1.62 -3.54 5.57
N LEU A 55 1.92 -3.48 6.87
CA LEU A 55 0.96 -3.82 7.92
C LEU A 55 -0.26 -2.90 7.90
N LEU A 56 -0.05 -1.59 7.72
CA LEU A 56 -1.14 -0.62 7.56
C LEU A 56 -1.97 -0.87 6.29
N CYS A 57 -1.34 -1.28 5.18
CA CYS A 57 -2.05 -1.68 3.98
C CYS A 57 -2.95 -2.91 4.25
N HIS A 58 -2.44 -3.94 4.91
CA HIS A 58 -3.25 -5.10 5.31
C HIS A 58 -4.40 -4.71 6.26
N ALA A 59 -4.15 -3.82 7.22
CA ALA A 59 -5.19 -3.27 8.10
C ALA A 59 -6.27 -2.52 7.29
N SER A 60 -5.89 -1.75 6.28
CA SER A 60 -6.86 -1.06 5.41
C SER A 60 -7.75 -2.04 4.65
N CYS A 61 -7.22 -3.18 4.18
CA CYS A 61 -8.00 -4.24 3.54
C CYS A 61 -8.99 -4.90 4.50
N LEU A 62 -8.58 -5.13 5.76
CA LEU A 62 -9.47 -5.65 6.80
C LEU A 62 -10.62 -4.68 7.11
N ILE A 63 -10.31 -3.39 7.24
CA ILE A 63 -11.33 -2.36 7.46
C ILE A 63 -12.27 -2.25 6.26
N MET A 64 -11.75 -2.31 5.02
CA MET A 64 -12.55 -2.32 3.80
C MET A 64 -13.51 -3.52 3.76
N THR A 65 -13.01 -4.70 4.12
CA THR A 65 -13.80 -5.94 4.18
C THR A 65 -14.92 -5.81 5.22
N PHE A 66 -14.60 -5.28 6.39
CA PHE A 66 -15.58 -5.07 7.45
C PHE A 66 -16.65 -4.04 7.05
N ASN A 67 -16.26 -2.91 6.45
CA ASN A 67 -17.19 -1.91 5.92
C ASN A 67 -18.14 -2.49 4.87
N ALA A 68 -17.62 -3.31 3.96
CA ALA A 68 -18.42 -3.91 2.90
C ALA A 68 -19.42 -4.96 3.42
N TYR A 69 -19.05 -5.72 4.46
CA TYR A 69 -19.89 -6.77 5.03
C TYR A 69 -20.87 -6.27 6.10
N MET A 70 -20.40 -5.54 7.12
CA MET A 70 -21.20 -5.09 8.27
C MET A 70 -21.95 -3.78 8.01
N GLY A 71 -21.67 -3.11 6.89
CA GLY A 71 -22.23 -1.81 6.55
C GLY A 71 -21.28 -0.66 6.89
N SER A 72 -21.21 0.30 5.98
CA SER A 72 -20.30 1.44 6.04
C SER A 72 -20.55 2.33 7.26
N GLN A 73 -19.50 2.54 8.06
CA GLN A 73 -19.50 3.52 9.16
C GLN A 73 -18.51 4.65 8.86
N LEU A 74 -18.85 5.87 9.28
CA LEU A 74 -18.03 7.05 9.00
C LEU A 74 -16.61 6.91 9.57
N GLY A 75 -16.47 6.44 10.82
CA GLY A 75 -15.16 6.27 11.46
C GLY A 75 -14.29 5.22 10.76
N LEU A 76 -14.88 4.11 10.31
CA LEU A 76 -14.17 3.05 9.59
C LEU A 76 -13.75 3.47 8.19
N CYS A 77 -14.55 4.32 7.54
CA CYS A 77 -14.22 4.88 6.25
C CYS A 77 -13.01 5.82 6.32
N TRP A 78 -12.97 6.69 7.33
CA TRP A 78 -11.80 7.52 7.61
C TRP A 78 -10.57 6.67 7.97
N SER A 79 -10.72 5.67 8.84
CA SER A 79 -9.59 4.83 9.24
C SER A 79 -9.05 4.01 8.07
N GLN A 80 -9.91 3.48 7.20
CA GLN A 80 -9.50 2.80 5.97
C GLN A 80 -8.65 3.71 5.08
N LEU A 81 -9.13 4.92 4.81
CA LEU A 81 -8.45 5.91 3.97
C LEU A 81 -7.07 6.28 4.56
N LEU A 82 -7.05 6.57 5.86
CA LEU A 82 -5.82 6.91 6.58
C LEU A 82 -4.81 5.77 6.54
N CYS A 83 -5.22 4.54 6.86
CA CYS A 83 -4.35 3.37 6.85
C CYS A 83 -3.78 3.10 5.46
N LEU A 84 -4.59 3.20 4.40
CA LEU A 84 -4.13 2.93 3.05
C LEU A 84 -3.12 3.97 2.56
N ILE A 85 -3.42 5.27 2.71
CA ILE A 85 -2.56 6.36 2.22
C ILE A 85 -1.24 6.39 2.98
N THR A 86 -1.31 6.33 4.32
CA THR A 86 -0.11 6.35 5.16
C THR A 86 0.70 5.06 5.00
N GLY A 87 0.03 3.90 4.90
CA GLY A 87 0.67 2.60 4.68
C GLY A 87 1.45 2.57 3.36
N TYR A 88 0.82 3.01 2.26
CA TYR A 88 1.47 3.12 0.97
C TYR A 88 2.71 4.03 1.03
N SER A 89 2.60 5.20 1.65
CA SER A 89 3.72 6.15 1.74
C SER A 89 4.87 5.69 2.62
N CYS A 90 4.58 5.01 3.73
CA CYS A 90 5.62 4.39 4.55
C CYS A 90 6.39 3.32 3.75
N ALA A 91 5.67 2.44 3.07
CA ALA A 91 6.26 1.35 2.28
C ALA A 91 7.02 1.88 1.06
N PHE A 92 6.36 2.64 0.20
CA PHE A 92 6.96 3.18 -1.02
C PHE A 92 8.04 4.22 -0.72
N GLY A 93 7.82 5.10 0.26
CA GLY A 93 8.82 6.09 0.68
C GLY A 93 10.10 5.42 1.20
N GLY A 94 9.99 4.29 1.92
CA GLY A 94 11.15 3.51 2.34
C GLY A 94 11.92 2.90 1.17
N ILE A 95 11.21 2.36 0.18
CA ILE A 95 11.79 1.84 -1.08
C ILE A 95 12.50 2.97 -1.84
N LEU A 96 11.86 4.13 -1.98
CA LEU A 96 12.41 5.32 -2.63
C LEU A 96 13.66 5.84 -1.91
N ALA A 97 13.63 5.95 -0.58
CA ALA A 97 14.77 6.42 0.20
C ALA A 97 15.99 5.50 0.05
N LYS A 98 15.77 4.19 -0.04
CA LYS A 98 16.83 3.21 -0.28
C LYS A 98 17.40 3.29 -1.70
N THR A 99 16.55 3.38 -2.73
CA THR A 99 17.01 3.54 -4.13
C THR A 99 17.76 4.85 -4.31
N TRP A 100 17.28 5.95 -3.72
CA TRP A 100 17.96 7.24 -3.72
C TRP A 100 19.34 7.18 -3.04
N ARG A 101 19.48 6.49 -1.90
CA ARG A 101 20.78 6.27 -1.24
C ARG A 101 21.77 5.60 -2.19
N VAL A 102 21.33 4.56 -2.91
CA VAL A 102 22.18 3.84 -3.88
C VAL A 102 22.57 4.78 -5.01
N HIS A 103 21.60 5.42 -5.67
CA HIS A 103 21.87 6.39 -6.74
C HIS A 103 22.90 7.44 -6.33
N ARG A 104 22.72 8.07 -5.16
CA ARG A 104 23.63 9.12 -4.66
C ARG A 104 25.06 8.62 -4.44
N ILE A 105 25.25 7.38 -3.98
CA ILE A 105 26.59 6.79 -3.78
C ILE A 105 27.32 6.62 -5.11
N PHE A 106 26.62 6.16 -6.16
CA PHE A 106 27.26 5.89 -7.45
C PHE A 106 27.43 7.14 -8.32
N THR A 107 26.52 8.10 -8.23
CA THR A 107 26.65 9.38 -8.95
C THR A 107 27.76 10.25 -8.35
N ASN A 108 28.01 10.15 -7.04
CA ASN A 108 28.93 11.04 -6.33
C ASN A 108 30.26 10.35 -5.98
N LYS A 109 31.01 9.92 -7.01
CA LYS A 109 32.29 9.18 -6.88
C LYS A 109 33.38 9.91 -6.07
N MET A 110 33.27 11.24 -5.89
CA MET A 110 34.30 12.09 -5.28
C MET A 110 34.18 12.24 -3.76
N ARG A 111 33.06 11.85 -3.14
CA ARG A 111 32.86 11.92 -1.69
C ARG A 111 32.05 10.73 -1.18
N LEU A 112 32.75 9.68 -0.74
CA LEU A 112 32.16 8.58 0.03
C LEU A 112 31.78 9.06 1.44
N THR A 113 30.76 9.92 1.54
CA THR A 113 30.21 10.31 2.83
C THR A 113 29.32 9.20 3.36
N THR A 114 29.57 8.73 4.58
CA THR A 114 28.69 7.80 5.30
C THR A 114 27.32 8.45 5.49
N ILE A 115 26.35 8.06 4.65
CA ILE A 115 24.97 8.56 4.72
C ILE A 115 24.31 7.93 5.96
N LYS A 116 23.94 8.77 6.93
CA LYS A 116 23.20 8.33 8.13
C LYS A 116 21.74 8.03 7.79
N ASP A 117 21.16 7.01 8.43
CA ASP A 117 19.75 6.60 8.30
C ASP A 117 18.75 7.74 8.57
N TRP A 118 19.16 8.78 9.33
CA TRP A 118 18.38 9.99 9.56
C TRP A 118 17.95 10.69 8.26
N HIS A 119 18.83 10.77 7.26
CA HIS A 119 18.50 11.41 5.98
C HIS A 119 17.41 10.64 5.23
N LEU A 120 17.43 9.30 5.31
CA LEU A 120 16.42 8.45 4.68
C LEU A 120 15.07 8.62 5.38
N CYS A 121 15.07 8.69 6.72
CA CYS A 121 13.85 8.94 7.50
C CYS A 121 13.25 10.32 7.20
N MET A 122 14.08 11.36 6.98
CA MET A 122 13.59 12.68 6.57
C MET A 122 12.87 12.67 5.23
N VAL A 123 13.36 11.89 4.25
CA VAL A 123 12.66 11.73 2.95
C VAL A 123 11.28 11.12 3.15
N ILE A 124 11.18 10.05 3.95
CA ILE A 124 9.90 9.39 4.25
C ILE A 124 8.95 10.36 4.98
N ALA A 125 9.46 11.08 5.99
CA ALA A 125 8.69 12.05 6.74
C ALA A 125 8.15 13.17 5.84
N ALA A 126 8.93 13.67 4.88
CA ALA A 126 8.47 14.69 3.93
C ALA A 126 7.31 14.19 3.06
N ILE A 127 7.37 12.93 2.58
CA ILE A 127 6.27 12.31 1.82
C ILE A 127 5.00 12.19 2.70
N LEU A 128 5.16 11.74 3.95
CA LEU A 128 4.03 11.60 4.88
C LEU A 128 3.41 12.95 5.28
N LEU A 129 4.22 14.00 5.42
CA LEU A 129 3.72 15.36 5.69
C LEU A 129 2.87 15.88 4.53
N MET A 130 3.26 15.58 3.30
CA MET A 130 2.48 15.97 2.13
C MET A 130 1.13 15.23 2.07
N ASP A 131 1.10 13.94 2.38
CA ASP A 131 -0.15 13.19 2.50
C ASP A 131 -1.03 13.71 3.63
N ALA A 132 -0.43 14.02 4.79
CA ALA A 132 -1.15 14.58 5.92
C ALA A 132 -1.80 15.93 5.54
N GLY A 133 -1.08 16.79 4.81
CA GLY A 133 -1.64 18.03 4.28
C GLY A 133 -2.83 17.80 3.35
N LEU A 134 -2.76 16.80 2.45
CA LEU A 134 -3.85 16.48 1.53
C LEU A 134 -5.07 15.90 2.26
N LEU A 135 -4.85 15.03 3.25
CA LEU A 135 -5.90 14.46 4.09
C LEU A 135 -6.57 15.49 4.99
N LEU A 136 -5.79 16.43 5.54
CA LEU A 136 -6.31 17.57 6.30
C LEU A 136 -7.15 18.47 5.40
N ALA A 137 -6.67 18.78 4.19
CA ALA A 137 -7.43 19.56 3.22
C ALA A 137 -8.75 18.86 2.85
N LEU A 138 -8.73 17.54 2.64
CA LEU A 138 -9.95 16.75 2.43
C LEU A 138 -10.92 16.88 3.62
N GLY A 139 -10.43 16.70 4.85
CA GLY A 139 -11.27 16.77 6.05
C GLY A 139 -11.86 18.16 6.32
N LEU A 140 -11.13 19.23 5.99
CA LEU A 140 -11.57 20.60 6.23
C LEU A 140 -12.45 21.15 5.12
N LEU A 141 -12.19 20.80 3.86
CA LEU A 141 -12.87 21.38 2.70
C LEU A 141 -14.04 20.52 2.19
N ASP A 142 -13.90 19.20 2.20
CA ASP A 142 -14.88 18.27 1.62
C ASP A 142 -14.90 16.95 2.40
N SER A 143 -15.33 17.04 3.66
CA SER A 143 -15.36 15.88 4.56
C SER A 143 -16.27 14.78 3.99
N PRO A 144 -15.78 13.55 3.74
CA PRO A 144 -16.60 12.44 3.31
C PRO A 144 -17.74 12.17 4.30
N ALA A 145 -18.96 12.05 3.78
CA ALA A 145 -20.15 11.72 4.55
C ALA A 145 -20.75 10.39 4.07
N LEU A 146 -21.61 9.79 4.91
CA LEU A 146 -22.37 8.61 4.53
C LEU A 146 -23.45 9.02 3.52
N ALA A 147 -23.39 8.44 2.33
CA ALA A 147 -24.33 8.67 1.24
C ALA A 147 -25.01 7.36 0.83
N VAL A 148 -26.31 7.43 0.52
CA VAL A 148 -27.09 6.28 0.05
C VAL A 148 -27.26 6.37 -1.46
N LYS A 149 -26.60 5.46 -2.20
CA LYS A 149 -26.77 5.32 -3.64
C LYS A 149 -27.87 4.30 -3.95
N ARG A 150 -28.75 4.63 -4.89
CA ARG A 150 -29.77 3.72 -5.43
C ARG A 150 -29.17 3.05 -6.66
N LEU A 151 -29.13 1.71 -6.66
CA LEU A 151 -28.72 0.93 -7.83
C LEU A 151 -29.94 0.81 -8.76
N SER A 152 -29.72 0.95 -10.07
CA SER A 152 -30.79 0.97 -11.07
C SER A 152 -31.37 -0.42 -11.39
N GLU A 153 -30.82 -1.49 -10.81
CA GLU A 153 -31.37 -2.83 -10.93
C GLU A 153 -32.71 -2.88 -10.19
N GLN A 154 -33.77 -2.95 -10.97
CA GLN A 154 -35.14 -2.93 -10.53
C GLN A 154 -35.73 -4.31 -10.77
N ASP A 155 -35.68 -5.17 -9.76
CA ASP A 155 -36.32 -6.47 -9.84
C ASP A 155 -37.84 -6.27 -9.62
N MET A 156 -38.61 -6.57 -10.67
CA MET A 156 -40.06 -6.68 -10.59
C MET A 156 -40.40 -7.98 -9.87
N ILE A 157 -40.93 -7.90 -8.66
CA ILE A 157 -41.50 -9.08 -7.98
C ILE A 157 -42.83 -9.39 -8.66
N SER A 158 -43.13 -10.68 -8.81
CA SER A 158 -44.36 -11.22 -9.43
C SER A 158 -45.69 -10.68 -8.87
N ASP A 159 -45.67 -10.01 -7.71
CA ASP A 159 -46.84 -9.37 -7.05
C ASP A 159 -46.94 -7.84 -7.30
N GLY A 160 -46.18 -7.30 -8.26
CA GLY A 160 -46.20 -5.86 -8.57
C GLY A 160 -45.41 -4.98 -7.58
N ALA A 161 -44.71 -5.60 -6.62
CA ALA A 161 -43.77 -4.91 -5.75
C ALA A 161 -42.41 -4.75 -6.44
N VAL A 162 -41.82 -3.55 -6.32
CA VAL A 162 -40.51 -3.23 -6.87
C VAL A 162 -39.45 -3.29 -5.77
N VAL A 163 -38.41 -4.12 -5.93
CA VAL A 163 -37.26 -4.10 -5.02
C VAL A 163 -36.28 -3.03 -5.47
N LEU A 164 -36.00 -2.07 -4.59
CA LEU A 164 -34.99 -1.04 -4.84
C LEU A 164 -33.70 -1.36 -4.07
N HIS A 165 -32.65 -1.71 -4.79
CA HIS A 165 -31.34 -1.98 -4.21
C HIS A 165 -30.65 -0.67 -3.80
N LYS A 166 -30.31 -0.54 -2.51
CA LYS A 166 -29.61 0.63 -1.94
C LYS A 166 -28.23 0.22 -1.42
N LEU A 167 -27.22 1.05 -1.66
CA LEU A 167 -25.84 0.88 -1.18
C LEU A 167 -25.44 2.09 -0.33
N VAL A 168 -24.88 1.87 0.86
CA VAL A 168 -24.34 2.94 1.71
C VAL A 168 -22.85 3.05 1.46
N VAL A 169 -22.43 4.18 0.90
CA VAL A 169 -21.03 4.47 0.60
C VAL A 169 -20.56 5.70 1.36
N CYS A 170 -19.25 5.78 1.56
CA CYS A 170 -18.61 7.00 1.96
C CYS A 170 -18.29 7.82 0.72
N GLN A 171 -18.83 9.03 0.66
CA GLN A 171 -18.62 9.91 -0.50
C GLN A 171 -18.43 11.35 -0.05
N SER A 172 -17.48 12.03 -0.67
CA SER A 172 -17.32 13.48 -0.61
C SER A 172 -18.00 14.13 -1.81
N SER A 173 -18.29 15.43 -1.74
CA SER A 173 -18.96 16.16 -2.83
C SER A 173 -18.16 16.10 -4.13
N SER A 174 -16.83 16.22 -4.02
CA SER A 174 -15.88 16.20 -5.13
C SER A 174 -15.02 14.93 -5.13
N GLU A 175 -15.64 13.75 -4.96
CA GLU A 175 -14.94 12.44 -4.86
C GLU A 175 -13.91 12.21 -5.98
N VAL A 176 -14.27 12.50 -7.24
CA VAL A 176 -13.40 12.29 -8.41
C VAL A 176 -12.17 13.18 -8.34
N LEU A 177 -12.33 14.44 -7.93
CA LEU A 177 -11.22 15.39 -7.81
C LEU A 177 -10.24 14.95 -6.73
N TRP A 178 -10.72 14.60 -5.54
CA TRP A 178 -9.86 14.16 -4.44
C TRP A 178 -9.14 12.85 -4.74
N LYS A 179 -9.85 11.86 -5.31
CA LYS A 179 -9.21 10.62 -5.79
C LYS A 179 -8.15 10.92 -6.83
N GLY A 180 -8.45 11.78 -7.81
CA GLY A 180 -7.52 12.20 -8.85
C GLY A 180 -6.26 12.86 -8.29
N LEU A 181 -6.40 13.76 -7.31
CA LEU A 181 -5.27 14.41 -6.65
C LEU A 181 -4.39 13.42 -5.88
N ILE A 182 -5.00 12.54 -5.08
CA ILE A 182 -4.27 11.51 -4.32
C ILE A 182 -3.52 10.58 -5.28
N ILE A 183 -4.21 10.02 -6.27
CA ILE A 183 -3.63 9.08 -7.23
C ILE A 183 -2.54 9.75 -8.08
N GLY A 184 -2.79 10.97 -8.56
CA GLY A 184 -1.82 11.75 -9.33
C GLY A 184 -0.54 12.02 -8.55
N MET A 185 -0.66 12.42 -7.28
CA MET A 185 0.48 12.57 -6.38
C MET A 185 1.26 11.27 -6.21
N LYS A 186 0.58 10.13 -5.99
CA LYS A 186 1.26 8.83 -5.88
C LYS A 186 1.95 8.43 -7.18
N ALA A 187 1.33 8.71 -8.35
CA ALA A 187 1.90 8.43 -9.65
C ALA A 187 3.21 9.20 -9.88
N VAL A 188 3.28 10.47 -9.47
CA VAL A 188 4.52 11.26 -9.54
C VAL A 188 5.63 10.62 -8.69
N PHE A 189 5.32 10.19 -7.47
CA PHE A 189 6.29 9.49 -6.63
C PHE A 189 6.76 8.16 -7.21
N LEU A 190 5.84 7.42 -7.80
CA LEU A 190 6.11 6.17 -8.48
C LEU A 190 7.04 6.39 -9.68
N LEU A 191 6.85 7.45 -10.46
CA LEU A 191 7.76 7.84 -11.55
C LEU A 191 9.19 8.13 -11.03
N PHE A 192 9.32 8.84 -9.91
CA PHE A 192 10.63 9.03 -9.27
C PHE A 192 11.26 7.70 -8.84
N GLY A 193 10.46 6.77 -8.30
CA GLY A 193 10.94 5.43 -7.96
C GLY A 193 11.44 4.65 -9.16
N ILE A 194 10.71 4.67 -10.28
CA ILE A 194 11.12 4.04 -11.54
C ILE A 194 12.42 4.66 -12.06
N PHE A 195 12.51 5.99 -12.06
CA PHE A 195 13.71 6.70 -12.50
C PHE A 195 14.95 6.27 -11.68
N PHE A 196 14.87 6.26 -10.35
CA PHE A 196 15.98 5.80 -9.52
C PHE A 196 16.28 4.31 -9.69
N ALA A 197 15.26 3.46 -9.83
CA ALA A 197 15.46 2.03 -10.10
C ALA A 197 16.15 1.80 -11.45
N TRP A 198 15.82 2.60 -12.47
CA TRP A 198 16.44 2.53 -13.79
C TRP A 198 17.92 2.92 -13.75
N GLU A 199 18.24 4.06 -13.13
CA GLU A 199 19.63 4.52 -12.99
C GLU A 199 20.50 3.53 -12.20
N THR A 200 19.90 2.82 -11.25
CA THR A 200 20.65 1.90 -10.37
C THR A 200 20.83 0.48 -10.94
N ARG A 201 20.21 0.16 -12.10
CA ARG A 201 20.18 -1.22 -12.64
C ARG A 201 21.53 -1.76 -13.14
N THR A 202 22.42 -0.89 -13.59
CA THR A 202 23.68 -1.26 -14.25
C THR A 202 24.83 -1.50 -13.27
N ILE A 203 24.64 -1.17 -12.00
CA ILE A 203 25.66 -1.23 -10.97
C ILE A 203 25.73 -2.66 -10.40
N HIS A 204 26.81 -3.37 -10.73
CA HIS A 204 27.03 -4.76 -10.30
C HIS A 204 28.07 -4.79 -9.18
N VAL A 205 27.61 -4.80 -7.93
CA VAL A 205 28.46 -5.02 -6.74
C VAL A 205 27.75 -6.06 -5.87
N GLU A 206 28.39 -7.19 -5.57
CA GLU A 206 27.80 -8.31 -4.79
C GLU A 206 27.33 -7.88 -3.39
N ALA A 207 28.01 -6.91 -2.77
CA ALA A 207 27.59 -6.30 -1.52
C ALA A 207 26.27 -5.48 -1.62
N LEU A 208 25.74 -5.27 -2.83
CA LEU A 208 24.57 -4.45 -3.13
C LEU A 208 23.42 -5.21 -3.80
N ASN A 209 23.37 -6.55 -3.71
CA ASN A 209 22.23 -7.33 -4.22
C ASN A 209 20.86 -6.86 -3.63
N ASP A 210 20.86 -6.22 -2.45
CA ASP A 210 19.67 -5.56 -1.84
C ASP A 210 19.05 -4.51 -2.79
N SER A 211 19.86 -3.83 -3.62
CA SER A 211 19.36 -2.82 -4.58
C SER A 211 18.50 -3.41 -5.70
N LYS A 212 18.84 -4.59 -6.22
CA LYS A 212 18.06 -5.29 -7.27
C LYS A 212 16.69 -5.71 -6.74
N VAL A 213 16.66 -6.25 -5.52
CA VAL A 213 15.43 -6.64 -4.82
C VAL A 213 14.50 -5.43 -4.65
N ILE A 214 15.05 -4.28 -4.24
CA ILE A 214 14.28 -3.04 -4.09
C ILE A 214 13.73 -2.55 -5.45
N GLY A 215 14.52 -2.67 -6.52
CA GLY A 215 14.06 -2.38 -7.89
C GLY A 215 12.87 -3.24 -8.29
N ILE A 216 12.89 -4.55 -8.00
CA ILE A 216 11.76 -5.46 -8.23
C ILE A 216 10.51 -5.00 -7.44
N CYS A 217 10.67 -4.53 -6.20
CA CYS A 217 9.56 -3.98 -5.42
C CYS A 217 8.93 -2.75 -6.08
N VAL A 218 9.73 -1.87 -6.72
CA VAL A 218 9.21 -0.71 -7.47
C VAL A 218 8.36 -1.17 -8.65
N TYR A 219 8.83 -2.15 -9.43
CA TYR A 219 8.06 -2.72 -10.55
C TYR A 219 6.77 -3.37 -10.08
N ASN A 220 6.83 -4.22 -9.04
CA ASN A 220 5.66 -4.87 -8.46
C ASN A 220 4.60 -3.87 -8.00
N THR A 221 5.03 -2.85 -7.24
CA THR A 221 4.14 -1.79 -6.76
C THR A 221 3.53 -0.99 -7.91
N THR A 222 4.30 -0.77 -8.97
CA THR A 222 3.83 -0.06 -10.17
C THR A 222 2.73 -0.84 -10.88
N VAL A 223 3.00 -2.10 -11.20
CA VAL A 223 2.05 -2.95 -11.94
C VAL A 223 0.77 -3.16 -11.14
N MET A 224 0.89 -3.53 -9.86
CA MET A 224 -0.28 -3.75 -9.00
C MET A 224 -1.05 -2.45 -8.73
N GLY A 225 -0.35 -1.32 -8.59
CA GLY A 225 -0.97 0.00 -8.45
C GLY A 225 -1.78 0.41 -9.69
N LEU A 226 -1.21 0.23 -10.89
CA LEU A 226 -1.90 0.51 -12.15
C LEU A 226 -3.14 -0.36 -12.32
N ILE A 227 -3.02 -1.66 -12.05
CA ILE A 227 -4.17 -2.59 -12.08
C ILE A 227 -5.24 -2.13 -11.09
N GLY A 228 -4.86 -1.81 -9.86
CA GLY A 228 -5.80 -1.34 -8.83
C GLY A 228 -6.55 -0.07 -9.22
N VAL A 229 -5.86 0.91 -9.82
CA VAL A 229 -6.49 2.14 -10.33
C VAL A 229 -7.47 1.82 -11.46
N VAL A 230 -7.09 0.98 -12.43
CA VAL A 230 -7.98 0.58 -13.51
C VAL A 230 -9.23 -0.12 -12.96
N LEU A 231 -9.07 -1.05 -12.02
CA LEU A 231 -10.19 -1.74 -11.39
C LEU A 231 -11.14 -0.79 -10.66
N GLU A 232 -10.60 0.19 -9.94
CA GLU A 232 -11.40 1.17 -9.18
C GLU A 232 -12.29 2.03 -10.09
N PHE A 233 -11.83 2.39 -11.29
CA PHE A 233 -12.60 3.20 -12.23
C PHE A 233 -13.44 2.38 -13.23
N ALA A 234 -13.01 1.16 -13.56
CA ALA A 234 -13.70 0.31 -14.52
C ALA A 234 -14.86 -0.48 -13.91
N LEU A 235 -14.78 -0.84 -12.63
CA LEU A 235 -15.80 -1.67 -11.99
C LEU A 235 -17.05 -0.85 -11.61
N PRO A 236 -18.26 -1.34 -11.95
CA PRO A 236 -19.49 -0.67 -11.59
C PRO A 236 -19.69 -0.67 -10.08
N ILE A 237 -20.31 0.38 -9.55
CA ILE A 237 -20.51 0.53 -8.10
C ILE A 237 -21.43 -0.53 -7.49
N GLY A 238 -22.23 -1.21 -8.32
CA GLY A 238 -23.13 -2.30 -7.92
C GLY A 238 -22.41 -3.63 -7.67
N SER A 239 -21.25 -3.89 -8.28
CA SER A 239 -20.51 -5.14 -8.13
C SER A 239 -19.60 -5.12 -6.88
N VAL A 240 -20.23 -5.05 -5.70
CA VAL A 240 -19.53 -4.90 -4.40
C VAL A 240 -18.55 -6.04 -4.14
N ASP A 241 -18.97 -7.28 -4.37
CA ASP A 241 -18.13 -8.47 -4.14
C ASP A 241 -16.90 -8.49 -5.05
N LEU A 242 -17.09 -8.26 -6.34
CA LEU A 242 -16.00 -8.28 -7.32
C LEU A 242 -14.98 -7.18 -7.02
N ARG A 243 -15.46 -5.97 -6.70
CA ARG A 243 -14.60 -4.83 -6.35
C ARG A 243 -13.82 -5.09 -5.07
N LEU A 244 -14.48 -5.62 -4.04
CA LEU A 244 -13.83 -5.97 -2.78
C LEU A 244 -12.70 -6.99 -3.00
N VAL A 245 -12.99 -8.10 -3.67
CA VAL A 245 -12.02 -9.19 -3.88
C VAL A 245 -10.85 -8.72 -4.73
N LEU A 246 -11.10 -8.06 -5.86
CA LEU A 246 -10.02 -7.66 -6.77
C LEU A 246 -9.10 -6.59 -6.17
N LEU A 247 -9.66 -5.57 -5.50
CA LEU A 247 -8.85 -4.51 -4.89
C LEU A 247 -8.04 -5.03 -3.68
N THR A 248 -8.66 -5.83 -2.79
CA THR A 248 -7.91 -6.43 -1.68
C THR A 248 -6.83 -7.38 -2.16
N CYS A 249 -7.08 -8.18 -3.20
CA CYS A 249 -6.07 -9.05 -3.80
C CYS A 249 -4.88 -8.25 -4.33
N CYS A 250 -5.11 -7.16 -5.08
CA CYS A 250 -4.03 -6.32 -5.60
C CYS A 250 -3.14 -5.77 -4.47
N ILE A 251 -3.76 -5.22 -3.42
CA ILE A 251 -3.04 -4.65 -2.28
C ILE A 251 -2.29 -5.73 -1.49
N ASN A 252 -2.94 -6.87 -1.23
CA ASN A 252 -2.35 -7.97 -0.46
C ASN A 252 -1.18 -8.62 -1.21
N ILE A 253 -1.33 -8.90 -2.50
CA ILE A 253 -0.25 -9.47 -3.33
C ILE A 253 0.92 -8.48 -3.37
N CYS A 254 0.65 -7.20 -3.65
CA CYS A 254 1.68 -6.16 -3.68
C CYS A 254 2.45 -6.09 -2.35
N SER A 255 1.73 -6.06 -1.23
CA SER A 255 2.32 -5.94 0.11
C SER A 255 3.09 -7.21 0.51
N ALA A 256 2.51 -8.39 0.28
CA ALA A 256 3.15 -9.67 0.59
C ALA A 256 4.42 -9.88 -0.22
N THR A 257 4.40 -9.61 -1.53
CA THR A 257 5.60 -9.69 -2.38
C THR A 257 6.66 -8.71 -1.91
N THR A 258 6.29 -7.49 -1.53
CA THR A 258 7.24 -6.50 -0.99
C THR A 258 7.89 -6.98 0.31
N VAL A 259 7.11 -7.54 1.23
CA VAL A 259 7.62 -8.11 2.49
C VAL A 259 8.56 -9.29 2.21
N LEU A 260 8.14 -10.23 1.38
CA LEU A 260 8.95 -11.41 1.02
C LEU A 260 10.26 -11.01 0.34
N LEU A 261 10.25 -10.00 -0.53
CA LEU A 261 11.46 -9.52 -1.18
C LEU A 261 12.39 -8.80 -0.19
N VAL A 262 11.86 -7.84 0.57
CA VAL A 262 12.66 -7.02 1.50
C VAL A 262 13.26 -7.83 2.65
N PHE A 263 12.51 -8.82 3.17
CA PHE A 263 12.92 -9.64 4.32
C PHE A 263 13.38 -11.05 3.95
N GLY A 264 12.85 -11.68 2.90
CA GLY A 264 13.11 -13.09 2.58
C GLY A 264 14.55 -13.39 2.19
N GLY A 265 15.21 -12.49 1.45
CA GLY A 265 16.64 -12.61 1.15
C GLY A 265 17.55 -12.61 2.39
N LYS A 266 17.05 -12.13 3.54
CA LYS A 266 17.79 -12.08 4.81
C LYS A 266 17.59 -13.32 5.67
N VAL A 267 16.50 -14.06 5.48
CA VAL A 267 16.18 -15.29 6.22
C VAL A 267 16.75 -16.53 5.52
N GLY A 268 16.73 -16.57 4.18
CA GLY A 268 17.30 -17.68 3.41
C GLY A 268 18.83 -17.67 3.26
N GLY A 269 19.48 -16.53 3.52
CA GLY A 269 20.93 -16.36 3.41
C GLY A 269 21.76 -16.97 4.55
N GLN A 270 21.12 -17.54 5.58
CA GLN A 270 21.84 -18.26 6.65
C GLN A 270 22.21 -19.71 6.28
N GLY A 271 21.96 -20.15 5.05
CA GLY A 271 22.19 -21.54 4.61
C GLY A 271 23.34 -21.78 3.62
N VAL A 272 24.04 -20.74 3.15
CA VAL A 272 25.15 -20.91 2.16
C VAL A 272 26.35 -20.10 2.63
N GLY A 273 27.10 -20.67 3.57
CA GLY A 273 28.27 -20.03 4.17
C GLY A 273 28.79 -20.77 5.40
N CYS A 274 28.84 -22.10 5.33
CA CYS A 274 29.81 -22.93 6.04
C CYS A 274 30.60 -23.67 4.97
#